data_AF-A0A357Z056-F1
#
_entry.id   AF-A0A357Z056-F1
#
_cell.length_a   1.000
_cell.length_b   1.000
_cell.length_c   1.000
_cell.angle_alpha   90.00
_cell.angle_beta   90.00
_cell.angle_gamma   90.00
#
_symmetry.space_group_name_H-M   'P 1'
#
loop_
_entity.id
_entity.type
_entity.pdbx_description
1 polymer ?
#
loop_
_entity_poly.entity_id
_entity_poly.type
_entity_poly.pdbx_seq_one_letter_code
_entity_poly.pdbx_strand_id
1 'polypeptide(L)'
;MEVPPKKYFRLFPGNEVRLKTAYIVRCTGCEKDARGRVTAVYAEYDPQTRGGNAPDGRKVKSTIHWVDAKTAADAEVRLYGRLFSVPDPDAGDFLREVNPDSLKVLTGCKVEPWLV
;
A
#
# COMPACT_ATOMS: atom_id res chain seq x y z
N MET A 1 -5.49 -13.81 -1.41
CA MET A 1 -4.72 -14.72 -0.55
C MET A 1 -4.93 -14.24 0.88
N GLU A 2 -5.87 -14.86 1.61
CA GLU A 2 -6.21 -14.47 2.99
C GLU A 2 -5.31 -15.15 4.03
N VAL A 3 -4.62 -16.20 3.60
CA VAL A 3 -3.53 -16.84 4.33
C VAL A 3 -2.23 -16.16 3.90
N PRO A 4 -1.63 -15.31 4.74
CA PRO A 4 -0.43 -14.58 4.34
C PRO A 4 0.80 -15.50 4.25
N PRO A 5 1.80 -15.17 3.43
CA PRO A 5 3.08 -15.86 3.46
C PRO A 5 3.81 -15.58 4.80
N LYS A 6 4.76 -16.45 5.16
CA LYS A 6 5.62 -16.22 6.34
C LYS A 6 6.28 -14.84 6.26
N LYS A 7 6.38 -14.15 7.41
CA LYS A 7 6.94 -12.79 7.54
C LYS A 7 6.14 -11.67 6.86
N TYR A 8 4.87 -11.89 6.54
CA TYR A 8 3.97 -10.80 6.18
C TYR A 8 3.35 -10.19 7.45
N PHE A 9 3.55 -8.89 7.64
CA PHE A 9 3.14 -8.19 8.87
C PHE A 9 1.98 -7.20 8.68
N ARG A 10 1.50 -7.05 7.43
CA ARG A 10 0.44 -6.09 7.06
C ARG A 10 -0.95 -6.71 7.30
N LEU A 11 -1.98 -6.09 6.76
CA LEU A 11 -3.37 -6.44 7.05
C LEU A 11 -3.79 -7.74 6.33
N PHE A 12 -4.42 -8.66 7.07
CA PHE A 12 -5.09 -9.88 6.60
C PHE A 12 -6.15 -10.28 7.63
N PRO A 13 -7.17 -11.09 7.29
CA PRO A 13 -8.25 -11.44 8.22
C PRO A 13 -7.74 -11.95 9.57
N GLY A 14 -8.21 -11.33 10.65
CA GLY A 14 -7.79 -11.62 12.03
C GLY A 14 -6.52 -10.90 12.51
N ASN A 15 -5.77 -10.23 11.64
CA ASN A 15 -4.58 -9.46 12.02
C ASN A 15 -4.88 -7.98 12.28
N GLU A 16 -4.04 -7.39 13.12
CA GLU A 16 -4.03 -5.96 13.41
C GLU A 16 -2.85 -5.25 12.72
N VAL A 17 -3.08 -4.02 12.28
CA VAL A 17 -2.05 -3.08 11.81
C VAL A 17 -2.31 -1.70 12.39
N ARG A 18 -1.27 -0.86 12.47
CA ARG A 18 -1.47 0.57 12.71
C ARG A 18 -1.70 1.30 11.39
N LEU A 19 -2.75 2.11 11.31
CA LEU A 19 -2.84 3.14 10.29
C LEU A 19 -1.87 4.26 10.68
N LYS A 20 -0.97 4.65 9.77
CA LYS A 20 0.05 5.68 10.03
C LYS A 20 -0.62 6.92 10.64
N THR A 21 -0.05 7.39 11.76
CA THR A 21 -0.52 8.54 12.56
C THR A 21 -1.98 8.49 13.05
N ALA A 22 -2.63 7.33 12.99
CA ALA A 22 -4.03 7.15 13.39
C ALA A 22 -4.20 5.99 14.39
N TYR A 23 -5.17 5.11 14.16
CA TYR A 23 -5.59 4.04 15.06
C TYR A 23 -4.99 2.69 14.69
N ILE A 24 -5.03 1.73 15.62
CA ILE A 24 -4.89 0.30 15.32
C ILE A 24 -6.22 -0.19 14.75
N VAL A 25 -6.14 -0.99 13.68
CA VAL A 25 -7.30 -1.59 13.02
C VAL A 25 -7.11 -3.10 12.89
N ARG A 26 -8.19 -3.85 13.08
CA ARG A 26 -8.27 -5.31 12.93
C ARG A 26 -9.10 -5.67 11.71
N CYS A 27 -8.55 -6.45 10.80
CA CYS A 27 -9.31 -6.91 9.63
C CYS A 27 -10.32 -8.00 10.01
N THR A 28 -11.58 -7.77 9.67
CA THR A 28 -12.68 -8.71 9.91
C THR A 28 -13.05 -9.52 8.68
N GLY A 29 -12.64 -9.09 7.48
CA GLY A 29 -12.89 -9.82 6.24
C GLY A 29 -12.76 -8.95 4.99
N CYS A 30 -13.26 -9.45 3.87
CA CYS A 30 -13.31 -8.71 2.60
C CYS A 30 -14.51 -9.13 1.75
N GLU A 31 -14.96 -8.21 0.91
CA GLU A 31 -15.92 -8.48 -0.17
C GLU A 31 -15.17 -8.82 -1.45
N LYS A 32 -15.76 -9.70 -2.27
CA LYS A 32 -15.23 -10.08 -3.58
C LYS A 32 -16.30 -9.99 -4.66
N ASP A 33 -15.87 -9.61 -5.85
CA ASP A 33 -16.72 -9.70 -7.03
C ASP A 33 -16.87 -11.14 -7.55
N ALA A 34 -17.68 -11.33 -8.59
CA ALA A 34 -17.93 -12.63 -9.22
C ALA A 34 -16.66 -13.31 -9.80
N ARG A 35 -15.57 -12.56 -9.97
CA ARG A 35 -14.26 -13.07 -10.44
C ARG A 35 -13.29 -13.34 -9.29
N GLY A 36 -13.74 -13.19 -8.05
CA GLY A 36 -12.94 -13.39 -6.84
C GLY A 36 -11.97 -12.24 -6.54
N ARG A 37 -12.10 -11.08 -7.19
CA ARG A 37 -11.27 -9.90 -6.91
C ARG A 37 -11.80 -9.17 -5.67
N VAL A 38 -10.90 -8.80 -4.76
CA VAL A 38 -11.26 -8.03 -3.56
C VAL A 38 -11.71 -6.63 -3.95
N THR A 39 -12.92 -6.24 -3.54
CA THR A 39 -13.52 -4.92 -3.82
C THR A 39 -13.58 -4.03 -2.59
N ALA A 40 -13.70 -4.63 -1.40
CA ALA A 40 -13.69 -3.93 -0.12
C ALA A 40 -12.99 -4.78 0.96
N VAL A 41 -12.32 -4.12 1.90
CA VAL A 41 -11.78 -4.75 3.11
C VAL A 41 -12.53 -4.18 4.31
N TYR A 42 -13.04 -5.05 5.16
CA TYR A 42 -13.73 -4.66 6.38
C TYR A 42 -12.77 -4.72 7.57
N ALA A 43 -12.83 -3.69 8.41
CA ALA A 43 -12.01 -3.61 9.60
C ALA A 43 -12.73 -2.86 10.72
N GLU A 44 -12.38 -3.21 11.95
CA GLU A 44 -12.76 -2.48 13.16
C GLU A 44 -11.54 -1.72 13.67
N TYR A 45 -11.74 -0.52 14.20
CA TYR A 45 -10.66 0.26 14.80
C TYR A 45 -10.82 0.30 16.32
N ASP A 46 -9.70 0.42 17.03
CA ASP A 46 -9.69 0.63 18.48
C ASP A 46 -9.62 2.14 18.79
N PRO A 47 -10.68 2.77 19.33
CA PRO A 47 -10.71 4.21 19.59
C PRO A 47 -9.67 4.70 20.60
N GLN A 48 -9.17 3.82 21.48
CA GLN A 48 -8.19 4.16 22.51
C GLN A 48 -6.75 4.20 21.99
N THR A 49 -6.54 3.79 20.73
CA THR A 49 -5.20 3.63 20.14
C THR A 49 -4.78 4.78 19.22
N ARG A 50 -5.48 5.91 19.32
CA ARG A 50 -5.15 7.11 18.54
C ARG A 50 -3.75 7.61 18.91
N GLY A 51 -2.83 7.55 17.95
CA GLY A 51 -1.45 7.98 18.15
C GLY A 51 -0.63 7.01 19.01
N GLY A 52 0.70 7.07 18.85
CA GLY A 52 1.67 6.43 19.75
C GLY A 52 1.47 4.94 20.05
N ASN A 53 1.70 4.57 21.31
CA ASN A 53 1.60 3.20 21.83
C ASN A 53 0.16 2.89 22.27
N ALA A 54 -0.27 1.63 22.14
CA ALA A 54 -1.56 1.21 22.66
C ALA A 54 -1.56 1.27 24.20
N PRO A 55 -2.63 1.76 24.86
CA PRO A 55 -2.69 1.88 26.32
C PRO A 55 -2.55 0.54 27.06
N ASP A 56 -3.01 -0.54 26.45
CA ASP A 56 -2.88 -1.91 26.96
C ASP A 56 -1.50 -2.55 26.69
N GLY A 57 -0.58 -1.79 26.10
CA GLY A 57 0.78 -2.22 25.80
C GLY A 57 0.89 -3.19 24.62
N ARG A 58 -0.20 -3.51 23.91
CA ARG A 58 -0.14 -4.46 22.79
C ARG A 58 0.76 -3.90 21.68
N LYS A 59 1.62 -4.77 21.14
CA LYS A 59 2.54 -4.43 20.05
C LYS A 59 1.98 -4.94 18.74
N VAL A 60 1.88 -4.05 17.77
CA VAL A 60 1.47 -4.37 16.40
C VAL A 60 2.71 -4.46 15.52
N LYS A 61 2.77 -5.46 14.64
CA LYS A 61 3.99 -5.78 13.88
C LYS A 61 4.25 -4.84 12.69
N SER A 62 3.26 -4.06 12.26
CA SER A 62 3.46 -3.09 11.17
C SER A 62 2.53 -1.88 11.24
N THR A 63 2.98 -0.84 10.55
CA THR A 63 2.21 0.37 10.23
C THR A 63 2.03 0.45 8.72
N ILE A 64 0.82 0.76 8.24
CA ILE A 64 0.52 0.97 6.82
C ILE A 64 0.06 2.41 6.55
N HIS A 65 0.30 2.89 5.33
CA HIS A 65 -0.21 4.17 4.86
C HIS A 65 -1.70 4.06 4.47
N TRP A 66 -2.40 5.18 4.53
CA TRP A 66 -3.83 5.29 4.22
C TRP A 66 -4.15 6.75 3.87
N VAL A 67 -5.32 6.96 3.28
CA VAL A 67 -5.93 8.29 3.06
C VAL A 67 -7.44 8.17 3.29
N ASP A 68 -8.09 9.26 3.69
CA ASP A 68 -9.55 9.29 3.86
C ASP A 68 -10.25 9.35 2.51
N ALA A 69 -11.14 8.40 2.24
CA ALA A 69 -11.82 8.31 0.94
C ALA A 69 -12.73 9.51 0.62
N LYS A 70 -13.19 10.26 1.63
CA LYS A 70 -14.07 11.42 1.43
C LYS A 70 -13.29 12.67 1.04
N THR A 71 -12.04 12.78 1.44
CA THR A 71 -11.21 13.98 1.26
C THR A 71 -9.98 13.75 0.39
N ALA A 72 -9.62 12.49 0.09
CA ALA A 72 -8.49 12.18 -0.77
C ALA A 72 -8.68 12.75 -2.18
N ALA A 73 -7.60 13.24 -2.75
CA ALA A 73 -7.58 13.72 -4.11
C ALA A 73 -7.00 12.68 -5.08
N ASP A 74 -7.37 12.79 -6.35
CA ASP A 74 -6.81 11.97 -7.43
C ASP A 74 -5.50 12.54 -7.93
N ALA A 75 -4.53 11.66 -8.16
CA ALA A 75 -3.24 12.00 -8.74
C ALA A 75 -2.80 10.99 -9.79
N GLU A 76 -2.02 11.47 -10.75
CA GLU A 76 -1.16 10.64 -11.58
C GLU A 76 0.17 10.41 -10.86
N VAL A 77 0.57 9.15 -10.72
CA VAL A 77 1.86 8.77 -10.12
C VAL A 77 2.73 8.12 -11.19
N ARG A 78 3.88 8.75 -11.47
CA ARG A 78 4.89 8.23 -12.40
C ARG A 78 5.98 7.51 -11.62
N LEU A 79 5.92 6.19 -11.63
CA LEU A 79 6.92 5.34 -11.00
C LEU A 79 8.09 5.16 -11.96
N TYR A 80 9.18 5.88 -11.71
CA TYR A 80 10.42 5.72 -12.46
C TYR A 80 11.26 4.57 -11.90
N GLY A 81 11.77 3.75 -12.82
CA GLY A 81 12.79 2.75 -12.58
C GLY A 81 14.14 3.16 -13.16
N ARG A 82 15.05 2.18 -13.30
CA ARG A 82 16.28 2.38 -14.08
C ARG A 82 15.92 2.56 -15.55
N LEU A 83 16.56 3.52 -16.22
CA LEU A 83 16.35 3.77 -17.65
C LEU A 83 16.84 2.61 -18.52
N PHE A 84 17.94 1.95 -18.11
CA PHE A 84 18.54 0.83 -18.83
C PHE A 84 18.42 -0.47 -18.03
N SER A 85 18.31 -1.61 -18.73
CA SER A 85 18.24 -2.95 -18.14
C SER A 85 19.59 -3.53 -17.75
N VAL A 86 20.69 -2.98 -18.27
CA VAL A 86 22.07 -3.42 -18.01
C VAL A 86 22.88 -2.36 -17.25
N PRO A 87 23.96 -2.76 -16.54
CA PRO A 87 24.83 -1.82 -15.86
C PRO A 87 25.65 -0.90 -16.79
N ASP A 88 26.02 -1.39 -17.98
CA ASP A 88 26.84 -0.68 -18.97
C ASP A 88 26.14 -0.73 -20.36
N PRO A 89 25.27 0.26 -20.67
CA PRO A 89 24.50 0.28 -21.92
C PRO A 89 25.33 0.73 -23.13
N ASP A 90 26.51 1.33 -22.92
CA ASP A 90 27.35 1.89 -24.00
C ASP A 90 28.23 0.81 -24.66
N ALA A 91 28.35 -0.37 -24.07
CA ALA A 91 29.04 -1.52 -24.66
C ALA A 91 28.35 -2.07 -25.92
N GLY A 92 27.10 -1.67 -26.19
CA GLY A 92 26.29 -2.11 -27.33
C GLY A 92 25.42 -1.00 -27.93
N ASP A 93 24.32 -1.38 -28.58
CA ASP A 93 23.31 -0.43 -29.05
C ASP A 93 22.41 -0.02 -27.87
N PHE A 94 22.76 1.09 -27.21
CA PHE A 94 22.11 1.55 -25.98
C PHE A 94 20.58 1.68 -26.10
N LEU A 95 20.05 1.93 -27.31
CA LEU A 95 18.60 2.03 -27.54
C LEU A 95 17.88 0.70 -27.31
N ARG A 96 18.56 -0.43 -27.53
CA ARG A 96 18.03 -1.78 -27.26
C ARG A 96 18.07 -2.13 -25.78
N GLU A 97 18.93 -1.45 -25.02
CA GLU A 97 19.09 -1.64 -23.59
C GLU A 97 18.13 -0.79 -22.75
N VAL A 98 17.28 0.02 -23.38
CA VAL A 98 16.25 0.79 -22.69
C VAL A 98 15.28 -0.16 -22.00
N ASN A 99 15.15 0.00 -20.69
CA ASN A 99 14.23 -0.77 -19.87
C ASN A 99 12.78 -0.35 -20.20
N PRO A 100 11.93 -1.27 -20.70
CA PRO A 100 10.53 -0.95 -21.00
C PRO A 100 9.73 -0.62 -19.73
N ASP A 101 10.18 -1.07 -18.57
CA ASP A 101 9.57 -0.77 -17.26
C ASP A 101 10.22 0.45 -16.57
N SER A 102 11.01 1.24 -17.30
CA SER A 102 11.67 2.45 -16.77
C SER A 102 10.67 3.53 -16.34
N LEU A 103 9.45 3.50 -16.86
CA LEU A 103 8.34 4.35 -16.44
C LEU A 103 7.05 3.56 -16.40
N LYS A 104 6.40 3.56 -15.23
CA LYS A 104 5.00 3.13 -15.09
C LYS A 104 4.14 4.30 -14.65
N VAL A 105 3.15 4.66 -15.47
CA VAL A 105 2.16 5.68 -15.15
C VAL A 105 0.96 5.03 -14.48
N LEU A 106 0.63 5.47 -13.28
CA LEU A 106 -0.56 5.06 -12.54
C LEU A 106 -1.53 6.24 -12.46
N THR A 107 -2.78 6.02 -12.86
CA THR A 107 -3.85 7.03 -12.82
C THR A 107 -4.87 6.68 -11.74
N GLY A 108 -5.53 7.69 -11.17
CA GLY A 108 -6.54 7.49 -10.11
C GLY A 108 -5.93 7.04 -8.78
N CYS A 109 -4.64 7.32 -8.56
CA CYS A 109 -4.02 7.12 -7.26
C CYS A 109 -4.62 8.13 -6.27
N LYS A 110 -4.83 7.69 -5.04
CA LYS A 110 -5.37 8.56 -3.98
C LYS A 110 -4.25 9.12 -3.12
N VAL A 111 -4.23 10.44 -2.98
CA VAL A 111 -3.27 11.19 -2.16
C VAL A 111 -3.98 12.04 -1.11
N GLU A 112 -3.24 12.44 -0.08
CA GLU A 112 -3.75 13.35 0.94
C GLU A 112 -4.14 14.72 0.31
N PRO A 113 -5.20 15.38 0.79
CA PRO A 113 -5.77 16.56 0.13
C PRO A 113 -4.84 17.77 -0.02
N TRP A 114 -3.75 17.84 0.75
CA TRP A 114 -2.80 18.96 0.70
C TRP A 114 -1.66 18.76 -0.31
N LEU A 115 -1.65 17.66 -1.06
CA LEU A 115 -0.61 17.36 -2.06
C LEU A 115 -0.96 17.87 -3.47
N VAL A 116 -2.19 18.29 -3.70
CA VAL A 116 -2.68 18.81 -5.00
C VAL A 116 -3.49 20.08 -4.81
#